data_AF-A0A2G3Q2U4-F1
#
_entry.id   AF-A0A2G3Q2U4-F1
#
_cell.length_a   1.000
_cell.length_b   1.000
_cell.length_c   1.000
_cell.angle_alpha   90.00
_cell.angle_beta   90.00
_cell.angle_gamma   90.00
#
_symmetry.space_group_name_H-M   'P 1'
#
loop_
_entity.id
_entity.type
_entity.pdbx_description
1 polymer ?
#
loop_
_entity_poly.entity_id
_entity_poly.type
_entity_poly.pdbx_seq_one_letter_code
_entity_poly.pdbx_strand_id
1 'polypeptide(L)'
;MKNGNTKISANEINRFIYCPYQWYYNRYYGAKALRQQYKALEQPTSSHEANFVRGQQFHQRYYKAYRRKRFLQVLIVLIAIILWIGWIRR
;
A
#
# COMPACT_ATOMS: atom_id res chain seq x y z
N MET A 1 3.28 -23.63 -2.54
CA MET A 1 2.45 -22.46 -2.15
C MET A 1 2.03 -21.75 -3.43
N LYS A 2 0.75 -21.43 -3.64
CA LYS A 2 0.34 -20.71 -4.87
C LYS A 2 0.90 -19.28 -4.94
N ASN A 3 1.30 -18.71 -3.81
CA ASN A 3 1.89 -17.38 -3.76
C ASN A 3 3.42 -17.46 -3.64
N GLY A 4 4.13 -17.20 -4.74
CA GLY A 4 5.61 -17.14 -4.81
C GLY A 4 6.18 -15.76 -4.49
N ASN A 5 5.38 -14.83 -3.97
CA ASN A 5 5.80 -13.45 -3.73
C ASN A 5 6.78 -13.37 -2.55
N THR A 6 7.97 -12.82 -2.80
CA THR A 6 9.03 -12.63 -1.79
C THR A 6 8.78 -11.43 -0.87
N LYS A 7 7.81 -10.57 -1.21
CA LYS A 7 7.48 -9.39 -0.43
C LYS A 7 6.46 -9.72 0.66
N ILE A 8 6.81 -9.37 1.90
CA ILE A 8 5.93 -9.46 3.07
C ILE A 8 5.26 -8.10 3.28
N SER A 9 3.94 -8.09 3.51
CA SER A 9 3.18 -6.88 3.81
C SER A 9 2.87 -6.74 5.32
N ALA A 10 2.59 -5.53 5.79
CA ALA A 10 2.18 -5.31 7.19
C ALA A 10 0.92 -6.13 7.57
N ASN A 11 -0.03 -6.24 6.65
CA ASN A 11 -1.22 -7.09 6.83
C ASN A 11 -0.87 -8.58 6.93
N GLU A 12 0.18 -9.03 6.26
CA GLU A 12 0.64 -10.41 6.33
C GLU A 12 1.24 -10.73 7.71
N ILE A 13 2.09 -9.83 8.23
CA ILE A 13 2.66 -9.95 9.58
C ILE A 13 1.55 -9.91 10.62
N ASN A 14 0.63 -8.94 10.52
CA ASN A 14 -0.50 -8.83 11.45
C ASN A 14 -1.33 -10.11 11.49
N ARG A 15 -1.57 -10.72 10.32
CA ARG A 15 -2.33 -11.97 10.21
C ARG A 15 -1.56 -13.17 10.78
N PHE A 16 -0.25 -13.23 10.57
CA PHE A 16 0.58 -14.29 11.15
C PHE A 16 0.57 -14.23 12.68
N ILE A 17 0.75 -13.03 13.26
CA ILE A 17 0.73 -12.83 14.70
C ILE A 17 -0.67 -13.11 15.27
N TYR A 18 -1.72 -12.71 14.57
CA TYR A 18 -3.10 -12.96 14.99
C TYR A 18 -3.49 -14.45 14.93
N CYS A 19 -3.24 -15.11 13.80
CA CYS A 19 -3.52 -16.52 13.60
C CYS A 19 -2.61 -17.14 12.52
N PRO A 20 -1.59 -17.93 12.92
CA PRO A 20 -0.66 -18.57 12.00
C PRO A 20 -1.35 -19.48 10.97
N TYR A 21 -2.41 -20.19 11.36
CA TYR A 21 -3.19 -21.02 10.43
C TYR A 21 -3.89 -20.20 9.36
N GLN A 22 -4.51 -19.08 9.75
CA GLN A 22 -5.15 -18.16 8.79
C GLN A 22 -4.12 -17.60 7.81
N TRP A 23 -2.92 -17.29 8.27
CA TRP A 23 -1.81 -16.88 7.41
C TRP A 23 -1.38 -18.00 6.45
N TYR A 24 -1.16 -19.22 6.95
CA TYR A 24 -0.75 -20.38 6.15
C TYR A 24 -1.73 -20.65 5.00
N TYR A 25 -3.02 -20.75 5.32
CA TYR A 25 -4.06 -21.00 4.32
C TYR A 25 -4.19 -19.88 3.31
N ASN A 26 -3.95 -18.62 3.72
CA ASN A 26 -3.92 -17.50 2.78
C ASN A 26 -2.78 -17.64 1.77
N ARG A 27 -1.59 -18.07 2.22
CA ARG A 27 -0.42 -18.21 1.35
C ARG A 27 -0.47 -19.48 0.50
N TYR A 28 -1.15 -20.52 0.98
CA TYR A 28 -1.38 -21.77 0.26
C TYR A 28 -2.46 -21.64 -0.82
N TYR A 29 -3.67 -21.18 -0.47
CA TYR A 29 -4.83 -21.12 -1.39
C TYR A 29 -4.99 -19.77 -2.10
N GLY A 30 -4.52 -18.68 -1.50
CA GLY A 30 -4.70 -17.32 -1.98
C GLY A 30 -6.00 -16.65 -1.50
N ALA A 31 -5.96 -15.33 -1.40
CA ALA A 31 -7.08 -14.53 -0.89
C ALA A 31 -8.37 -14.56 -1.74
N LYS A 32 -8.28 -14.95 -3.02
CA LYS A 32 -9.45 -15.07 -3.91
C LYS A 32 -10.26 -16.33 -3.58
N ALA A 33 -9.59 -17.48 -3.45
CA ALA A 33 -10.22 -18.75 -3.12
C ALA A 33 -10.89 -18.70 -1.75
N LEU A 34 -10.20 -18.15 -0.75
CA LEU A 34 -10.78 -17.96 0.59
C LEU A 34 -12.03 -17.06 0.57
N ARG A 35 -12.02 -15.96 -0.19
CA ARG A 35 -13.21 -15.10 -0.34
C ARG A 35 -14.39 -15.82 -0.98
N GLN A 36 -14.16 -16.71 -1.93
CA GLN A 36 -15.23 -17.51 -2.52
C GLN A 36 -15.81 -18.50 -1.51
N GLN A 37 -14.97 -19.14 -0.68
CA GLN A 37 -15.42 -20.02 0.40
C GLN A 37 -16.24 -19.26 1.45
N TYR A 38 -15.79 -18.08 1.89
CA TYR A 38 -16.55 -17.26 2.83
C TYR A 38 -17.91 -16.83 2.29
N LYS A 39 -18.01 -16.51 0.99
CA LYS A 39 -19.29 -16.21 0.33
C LYS A 39 -20.22 -17.43 0.29
N ALA A 40 -19.68 -18.62 0.01
CA ALA A 40 -20.45 -19.86 -0.01
C ALA A 40 -20.96 -20.26 1.38
N LEU A 41 -20.29 -19.82 2.45
CA LEU A 41 -20.69 -20.02 3.84
C LEU A 41 -21.68 -18.95 4.35
N GLU A 42 -22.14 -18.03 3.49
CA GLU A 42 -23.03 -16.91 3.83
C GLU A 42 -22.54 -16.07 5.02
N GLN A 43 -21.21 -16.04 5.26
CA GLN A 43 -20.69 -15.27 6.38
C GLN A 43 -20.88 -13.76 6.15
N PRO A 44 -21.40 -13.03 7.13
CA PRO A 44 -21.57 -11.59 7.01
C PRO A 44 -20.22 -10.90 6.82
N THR A 45 -20.19 -9.90 5.94
CA THR A 45 -19.01 -9.06 5.73
C THR A 45 -18.64 -8.36 7.03
N SER A 46 -17.39 -8.49 7.46
CA SER A 46 -16.92 -7.92 8.72
C SER A 46 -16.99 -6.38 8.71
N SER A 47 -17.41 -5.78 9.83
CA SER A 47 -17.41 -4.32 10.05
C SER A 47 -16.04 -3.65 9.85
N HIS A 48 -14.95 -4.43 9.87
CA HIS A 48 -13.58 -3.98 9.64
C HIS A 48 -13.34 -3.41 8.23
N GLU A 49 -14.20 -3.68 7.25
CA GLU A 49 -14.03 -3.21 5.87
C GLU A 49 -14.10 -1.67 5.78
N ALA A 50 -14.99 -1.03 6.54
CA ALA A 50 -15.09 0.43 6.56
C ALA A 50 -13.80 1.10 7.08
N ASN A 51 -13.19 0.53 8.12
CA ASN A 51 -11.93 1.02 8.69
C ASN A 51 -10.77 0.83 7.70
N PHE A 52 -10.72 -0.31 7.01
CA PHE A 52 -9.72 -0.58 5.99
C PHE A 52 -9.81 0.42 4.82
N VAL A 53 -11.03 0.67 4.32
CA VAL A 53 -11.29 1.65 3.25
C VAL A 53 -10.86 3.05 3.69
N ARG A 54 -11.19 3.46 4.91
CA ARG A 54 -10.77 4.76 5.46
C ARG A 54 -9.24 4.88 5.52
N GLY A 55 -8.55 3.84 5.99
CA GLY A 55 -7.09 3.78 5.98
C GLY A 55 -6.50 3.88 4.57
N GLN A 56 -7.08 3.18 3.60
CA GLN A 56 -6.63 3.23 2.21
C GLN A 56 -6.78 4.63 1.62
N GLN A 57 -7.91 5.31 1.86
CA GLN A 57 -8.14 6.68 1.41
C GLN A 57 -7.13 7.66 2.02
N PHE A 58 -6.81 7.50 3.31
CA PHE A 58 -5.78 8.31 3.97
C PHE A 58 -4.42 8.13 3.29
N HIS A 59 -3.98 6.88 3.08
CA HIS A 59 -2.71 6.61 2.41
C HIS A 59 -2.66 7.18 1.00
N GLN A 60 -3.74 7.06 0.22
CA GLN A 60 -3.81 7.65 -1.12
C GLN A 60 -3.64 9.17 -1.09
N ARG A 61 -4.32 9.86 -0.16
CA ARG A 61 -4.20 11.33 -0.01
C ARG A 61 -2.78 11.71 0.42
N TYR A 62 -2.21 10.98 1.38
CA TYR A 62 -0.86 11.18 1.86
C TYR A 62 0.17 11.02 0.73
N TYR A 63 0.12 9.93 -0.04
CA TYR A 63 1.04 9.70 -1.15
C TYR A 63 0.91 10.75 -2.26
N LYS A 64 -0.32 11.20 -2.57
CA LYS A 64 -0.54 12.29 -3.53
C LYS A 64 0.08 13.60 -3.03
N ALA A 65 -0.14 13.95 -1.75
CA ALA A 65 0.43 15.15 -1.16
C ALA A 65 1.97 15.10 -1.12
N TYR A 66 2.55 13.96 -0.72
CA TYR A 66 3.98 13.73 -0.73
C TYR A 66 4.57 13.86 -2.15
N ARG A 67 3.92 13.25 -3.15
CA ARG A 67 4.37 13.35 -4.56
C ARG A 67 4.37 14.79 -5.06
N ARG A 68 3.34 15.58 -4.74
CA ARG A 68 3.28 17.02 -5.08
C ARG A 68 4.41 17.80 -4.40
N LYS A 69 4.63 17.59 -3.10
CA LYS A 69 5.72 18.25 -2.36
C LYS A 69 7.07 17.92 -2.99
N ARG A 70 7.32 16.65 -3.30
CA ARG A 70 8.57 16.21 -3.94
C ARG A 70 8.76 16.84 -5.31
N PHE A 71 7.70 16.95 -6.12
CA PHE A 71 7.77 17.61 -7.42
C PHE A 71 8.14 19.09 -7.28
N LEU A 72 7.49 19.82 -6.36
CA LEU A 72 7.82 21.23 -6.08
C LEU A 72 9.27 21.40 -5.60
N GLN A 73 9.75 20.52 -4.74
CA GLN A 73 11.15 20.54 -4.28
C GLN A 73 12.13 20.36 -5.45
N VAL A 74 11.87 19.40 -6.34
CA VAL A 74 12.72 19.18 -7.53
C VAL A 74 12.67 20.40 -8.46
N LEU A 75 11.50 20.99 -8.68
CA LEU A 75 11.34 22.19 -9.50
C LEU A 75 12.17 23.36 -8.96
N ILE A 76 12.10 23.61 -7.64
CA ILE A 76 12.86 24.68 -6.97
C ILE A 76 14.37 24.46 -7.16
N VAL A 77 14.85 23.23 -6.96
CA VAL A 77 16.27 22.90 -7.15
C VAL A 77 16.70 23.12 -8.61
N LEU A 78 15.89 22.72 -9.59
CA LEU A 78 16.19 22.93 -11.00
C LEU A 78 16.25 24.43 -11.36
N ILE A 79 15.30 25.23 -10.86
CA ILE A 79 15.30 26.69 -11.07
C ILE A 79 16.57 27.31 -10.46
N ALA A 80 16.95 26.91 -9.25
CA ALA A 80 18.16 27.40 -8.60
C ALA A 80 19.43 27.07 -9.41
N ILE A 81 19.53 25.86 -9.96
CA ILE A 81 20.65 25.44 -10.82
C ILE A 81 20.70 26.29 -12.10
N ILE A 82 19.56 26.52 -12.75
CA ILE A 82 19.49 27.32 -13.98
C ILE A 82 19.94 28.76 -13.72
N LEU A 83 19.46 29.38 -12.63
CA LEU A 83 19.86 30.73 -12.24
C LEU A 83 21.36 30.80 -11.92
N TRP A 84 21.89 29.79 -11.22
CA TRP A 84 23.30 29.71 -10.88
C TRP A 84 24.20 29.61 -12.13
N ILE A 85 23.83 28.75 -13.08
CA ILE A 85 24.54 28.63 -14.37
C ILE A 85 24.45 29.94 -15.17
N GLY A 86 23.26 30.56 -15.20
CA GLY A 86 23.05 31.83 -15.90
C GLY A 86 23.86 32.99 -15.31
N TRP A 87 24.03 33.01 -13.99
CA TRP A 87 24.88 33.98 -13.30
C TRP A 87 26.37 33.75 -13.59
N ILE A 88 26.84 32.51 -13.59
CA ILE A 88 28.23 32.15 -13.93
C ILE A 88 28.61 32.50 -15.38
N ARG A 89 27.65 32.45 -16.30
CA ARG A 89 27.87 32.72 -17.73
C ARG A 89 27.88 34.20 -18.08
N ARG A 90 27.49 35.07 -17.15
CA ARG A 90 27.35 36.52 -17.35
C ARG A 90 28.54 37.24 -16.71
#